data_AF-A0A7D8YT54-F1
#
_entry.id   AF-A0A7D8YT54-F1
#
_cell.length_a   1.000
_cell.length_b   1.000
_cell.length_c   1.000
_cell.angle_alpha   90.00
_cell.angle_beta   90.00
_cell.angle_gamma   90.00
#
_symmetry.space_group_name_H-M   'P 1'
#
loop_
_entity.id
_entity.type
_entity.pdbx_description
1 polymer ?
#
loop_
_entity_poly.entity_id
_entity_poly.type
_entity_poly.pdbx_seq_one_letter_code
_entity_poly.pdbx_strand_id
1 'polypeptide(L)'
;MASESRDSHEDSAVPQNDSEQTQAPPSDFEVIKVYDPKGELTLHRLSSATAFTCGRCNKEKKAKLVATYNNQWNDLRCNGCYGKLLSED
;
A
#
# COMPACT_ATOMS: atom_id res chain seq x y z
N MET A 1 -50.47 14.84 22.72
CA MET A 1 -50.09 13.86 21.69
C MET A 1 -49.65 14.62 20.45
N ALA A 2 -48.78 13.99 19.65
CA ALA A 2 -47.75 14.57 18.79
C ALA A 2 -48.14 15.60 17.72
N SER A 3 -47.22 16.51 17.42
CA SER A 3 -47.08 17.18 16.11
C SER A 3 -45.60 17.48 15.86
N GLU A 4 -44.89 16.40 15.54
CA GLU A 4 -43.58 16.37 14.89
C GLU A 4 -43.77 16.72 13.40
N SER A 5 -42.82 17.21 12.61
CA SER A 5 -41.50 17.79 12.74
C SER A 5 -41.22 18.34 11.34
N ARG A 6 -40.52 19.47 11.22
CA ARG A 6 -40.16 20.06 9.93
C ARG A 6 -39.06 19.22 9.29
N ASP A 7 -39.32 18.71 8.09
CA ASP A 7 -38.36 17.96 7.28
C ASP A 7 -37.35 18.94 6.66
N SER A 8 -36.13 18.93 7.20
CA SER A 8 -35.02 19.75 6.76
C SER A 8 -34.43 19.13 5.49
N HIS A 9 -34.47 19.90 4.41
CA HIS A 9 -33.57 19.70 3.28
C HIS A 9 -32.14 19.98 3.76
N GLU A 10 -31.28 18.98 3.75
CA GLU A 10 -29.83 19.19 3.60
C GLU A 10 -29.32 18.31 2.46
N ASP A 11 -29.28 18.96 1.30
CA ASP A 11 -28.29 18.79 0.26
C ASP A 11 -26.89 18.73 0.90
N SER A 12 -26.18 17.61 0.75
CA SER A 12 -24.72 17.58 0.85
C SER A 12 -24.14 16.29 0.28
N ALA A 13 -23.68 16.44 -0.96
CA ALA A 13 -22.39 15.95 -1.45
C ALA A 13 -22.04 14.47 -1.19
N VAL A 14 -22.21 13.69 -2.25
CA VAL A 14 -21.29 12.60 -2.57
C VAL A 14 -19.88 13.21 -2.78
N PRO A 15 -18.82 12.62 -2.20
CA PRO A 15 -17.64 12.34 -3.03
C PRO A 15 -17.35 10.84 -2.94
N GLN A 16 -17.62 10.11 -4.01
CA GLN A 16 -16.61 9.69 -4.99
C GLN A 16 -15.57 8.76 -4.35
N ASN A 17 -15.79 7.47 -4.58
CA ASN A 17 -14.83 6.37 -4.42
C ASN A 17 -13.39 6.84 -4.68
N ASP A 18 -12.62 6.98 -3.61
CA ASP A 18 -11.20 7.27 -3.68
C ASP A 18 -10.48 6.07 -4.30
N SER A 19 -10.23 6.22 -5.60
CA SER A 19 -8.90 6.25 -6.18
C SER A 19 -7.95 5.16 -5.69
N GLU A 20 -7.41 4.39 -6.63
CA GLU A 20 -6.11 3.74 -6.51
C GLU A 20 -5.07 4.76 -6.01
N GLN A 21 -5.00 4.98 -4.70
CA GLN A 21 -4.03 5.85 -4.05
C GLN A 21 -2.69 5.12 -4.09
N THR A 22 -2.07 5.19 -5.26
CA THR A 22 -0.69 4.80 -5.46
C THR A 22 0.14 5.75 -4.63
N GLN A 23 0.53 5.31 -3.44
CA GLN A 23 1.38 6.10 -2.58
C GLN A 23 2.73 6.28 -3.30
N ALA A 24 3.29 7.49 -3.27
CA ALA A 24 4.64 7.71 -3.79
C ALA A 24 5.67 6.99 -2.88
N PRO A 25 6.77 6.46 -3.44
CA PRO A 25 7.85 5.95 -2.63
C PRO A 25 8.41 7.04 -1.70
N PRO A 26 8.79 6.71 -0.45
CA PRO A 26 9.50 7.64 0.42
C PRO A 26 10.83 8.05 -0.22
N SER A 27 11.35 9.23 0.12
CA SER A 27 12.58 9.78 -0.48
C SER A 27 13.81 8.87 -0.33
N ASP A 28 13.85 8.03 0.71
CA ASP A 28 14.93 7.05 0.95
C ASP A 28 14.85 5.81 0.03
N PHE A 29 13.72 5.65 -0.67
CA PHE A 29 13.43 4.54 -1.57
C PHE A 29 13.50 5.02 -3.01
N GLU A 30 14.73 5.23 -3.49
CA GLU A 30 14.96 5.54 -4.90
C GLU A 30 14.73 4.28 -5.75
N VAL A 31 13.54 4.16 -6.35
CA VAL A 31 13.14 3.04 -7.19
C VAL A 31 13.76 3.15 -8.59
N ILE A 32 14.58 2.17 -8.97
CA ILE A 32 15.20 2.10 -10.30
C ILE A 32 14.47 1.14 -11.24
N LYS A 33 13.64 0.25 -10.69
CA LYS A 33 12.82 -0.67 -11.48
C LYS A 33 11.62 -1.15 -10.69
N VAL A 34 10.46 -1.11 -11.34
CA VAL A 34 9.23 -1.74 -10.87
C VAL A 34 9.03 -3.01 -11.69
N TYR A 35 8.69 -4.12 -11.05
CA TYR A 35 8.33 -5.37 -11.71
C TYR A 35 6.82 -5.47 -11.85
N ASP A 36 6.34 -6.31 -12.76
CA ASP A 36 4.90 -6.52 -12.95
C ASP A 36 4.23 -6.95 -11.64
N PRO A 37 3.09 -6.33 -11.28
CA PRO A 37 2.31 -6.74 -10.12
C PRO A 37 1.89 -8.20 -10.21
N LYS A 38 1.88 -8.87 -9.06
CA LYS A 38 1.41 -10.24 -8.89
C LYS A 38 0.38 -10.28 -7.79
N GLY A 39 -0.88 -10.31 -8.19
CA GLY A 39 -2.01 -10.08 -7.28
C GLY A 39 -1.87 -8.70 -6.63
N GLU A 40 -1.89 -8.67 -5.31
CA GLU A 40 -1.78 -7.45 -4.50
C GLU A 40 -0.32 -7.02 -4.25
N LEU A 41 0.67 -7.74 -4.79
CA LEU A 41 2.08 -7.48 -4.52
C LEU A 41 2.79 -6.92 -5.74
N THR A 42 3.48 -5.79 -5.55
CA THR A 42 4.36 -5.21 -6.57
C THR A 42 5.79 -5.22 -6.05
N LEU A 43 6.72 -5.85 -6.77
CA LEU A 43 8.14 -5.85 -6.40
C LEU A 43 8.84 -4.63 -7.00
N HIS A 44 9.66 -3.97 -6.19
CA HIS A 44 10.46 -2.81 -6.56
C HIS A 44 11.93 -3.09 -6.29
N ARG A 45 12.79 -2.63 -7.20
CA ARG A 45 14.24 -2.59 -7.03
C ARG A 45 14.68 -1.16 -6.77
N LEU A 46 15.44 -1.00 -5.71
CA LEU A 46 16.01 0.27 -5.27
C LEU A 46 17.44 0.46 -5.80
N SER A 47 17.87 1.72 -5.95
CA SER A 47 19.24 2.08 -6.35
C SER A 47 20.27 1.56 -5.35
N SER A 48 19.97 1.73 -4.06
CA SER A 48 20.82 1.39 -2.93
C SER A 48 20.12 0.43 -1.95
N ALA A 49 20.88 -0.13 -1.02
CA ALA A 49 20.32 -1.05 -0.03
C ALA A 49 19.71 -0.24 1.12
N THR A 50 18.38 -0.06 1.06
CA THR A 50 17.61 0.71 2.04
C THR A 50 17.17 -0.18 3.19
N ALA A 51 17.19 0.37 4.41
CA ALA A 51 16.68 -0.30 5.59
C ALA A 51 15.15 -0.15 5.64
N PHE A 52 14.45 -1.22 5.98
CA PHE A 52 13.00 -1.22 6.15
C PHE A 52 12.54 -2.34 7.07
N THR A 53 11.35 -2.18 7.64
CA THR A 53 10.69 -3.23 8.41
C THR A 53 9.68 -3.95 7.53
N CYS A 54 9.77 -5.28 7.47
CA CYS A 54 8.79 -6.07 6.74
C CYS A 54 7.50 -6.23 7.56
N GLY A 55 6.36 -5.75 7.07
CA GLY A 55 5.07 -5.82 7.77
C GLY A 55 4.51 -7.23 7.95
N ARG A 56 5.02 -8.25 7.23
CA ARG A 56 4.63 -9.65 7.42
C ARG A 56 5.43 -10.36 8.51
N CYS A 57 6.77 -10.25 8.47
CA CYS A 57 7.64 -10.99 9.41
C CYS A 57 8.13 -10.14 10.58
N ASN A 58 7.82 -8.84 10.60
CA ASN A 58 8.17 -7.86 11.64
C ASN A 58 9.68 -7.81 11.94
N LYS A 59 10.52 -8.15 10.96
CA LYS A 59 11.96 -8.08 11.05
C LYS A 59 12.48 -6.92 10.22
N GLU A 60 13.46 -6.22 10.77
CA GLU A 60 14.26 -5.27 10.01
C GLU A 60 15.01 -6.00 8.88
N LYS A 61 15.12 -5.31 7.75
CA LYS A 61 15.78 -5.75 6.53
C LYS A 61 16.60 -4.60 6.00
N LYS A 62 17.72 -4.94 5.36
CA LYS A 62 18.46 -4.01 4.52
C LYS A 62 18.66 -4.68 3.17
N ALA A 63 18.00 -4.18 2.14
CA ALA A 63 18.02 -4.80 0.82
C ALA A 63 17.75 -3.80 -0.29
N LYS A 64 18.12 -4.18 -1.52
CA LYS A 64 17.77 -3.44 -2.74
C LYS A 64 16.43 -3.87 -3.35
N LEU A 65 15.75 -4.82 -2.72
CA LEU A 65 14.47 -5.37 -3.18
C LEU A 65 13.45 -5.26 -2.06
N VAL A 66 12.32 -4.65 -2.40
CA VAL A 66 11.20 -4.46 -1.49
C VAL A 66 9.92 -4.65 -2.29
N ALA A 67 8.93 -5.33 -1.73
CA ALA A 67 7.61 -5.42 -2.35
C ALA A 67 6.61 -4.56 -1.56
N THR A 68 5.75 -3.84 -2.27
CA THR A 68 4.62 -3.11 -1.70
C THR A 68 3.39 -4.00 -1.74
N TYR A 69 2.55 -3.95 -0.71
CA TYR A 69 1.25 -4.59 -0.69
C TYR A 69 0.15 -3.57 -1.03
N ASN A 70 -0.73 -3.87 -1.97
CA ASN A 70 -1.76 -2.97 -2.50
C ASN A 70 -1.22 -1.57 -2.88
N ASN A 71 -0.02 -1.55 -3.47
CA ASN A 71 0.72 -0.34 -3.85
C ASN A 71 0.93 0.66 -2.69
N GLN A 72 0.90 0.19 -1.44
CA GLN A 72 1.17 0.99 -0.25
C GLN A 72 2.64 0.88 0.15
N TRP A 73 3.35 2.01 0.19
CA TRP A 73 4.75 2.07 0.65
C TRP A 73 4.89 2.02 2.16
N ASN A 74 3.79 2.26 2.88
CA ASN A 74 3.74 2.04 4.32
C ASN A 74 3.66 0.54 4.67
N ASP A 75 3.33 -0.33 3.71
CA ASP A 75 3.17 -1.76 3.93
C ASP A 75 4.14 -2.60 3.07
N LEU A 76 5.39 -2.64 3.54
CA LEU A 76 6.50 -3.27 2.82
C LEU A 76 6.64 -4.76 3.15
N ARG A 77 7.08 -5.53 2.16
CA ARG A 77 7.38 -6.96 2.25
C ARG A 77 8.82 -7.21 1.83
N CYS A 78 9.53 -8.02 2.60
CA CYS A 78 10.84 -8.48 2.21
C CYS A 78 10.74 -9.51 1.09
N ASN A 79 11.80 -9.66 0.30
CA ASN A 79 11.82 -10.61 -0.82
C ASN A 79 11.44 -12.05 -0.42
N GLY A 80 11.84 -12.51 0.76
CA GLY A 80 11.48 -13.83 1.27
C GLY A 80 9.98 -13.98 1.58
N CYS A 81 9.38 -12.96 2.21
CA CYS A 81 7.93 -12.94 2.48
C CYS A 81 7.12 -12.78 1.19
N TYR A 82 7.62 -11.99 0.24
CA TYR A 82 7.06 -11.85 -1.10
C TYR A 82 7.01 -13.20 -1.82
N GLY A 83 8.14 -13.91 -1.92
CA GLY A 83 8.17 -15.22 -2.56
C GLY A 83 7.25 -16.25 -1.90
N LYS A 84 7.14 -16.21 -0.57
CA LYS A 84 6.21 -17.08 0.17
C LYS A 84 4.74 -16.74 -0.14
N LEU A 85 4.35 -15.46 -0.14
CA LEU A 85 2.98 -15.04 -0.47
C LEU A 85 2.59 -15.49 -1.88
N LEU A 86 3.49 -15.37 -2.85
CA LEU A 86 3.25 -15.82 -4.22
C LEU A 86 3.17 -17.35 -4.40
N SER A 87 3.60 -18.11 -3.40
CA SER A 87 3.51 -19.58 -3.42
C SER A 87 2.27 -20.09 -2.68
N GLU A 88 1.60 -19.22 -1.94
CA GLU A 88 0.39 -19.51 -1.15
C GLU A 88 -0.90 -19.15 -1.91
N ASP A 89 -0.77 -18.47 -3.06
CA ASP A 89 -1.84 -18.08 -4.01
C ASP A 89 -1.93 -19.09 -5.18
#